data_AF-A0A2V9UY60-F1
#
_entry.id   AF-A0A2V9UY60-F1
#
_cell.length_a   1.000
_cell.length_b   1.000
_cell.length_c   1.000
_cell.angle_alpha   90.00
_cell.angle_beta   90.00
_cell.angle_gamma   90.00
#
_symmetry.space_group_name_H-M   'P 1'
#
loop_
_entity.id
_entity.type
_entity.pdbx_description
1 polymer ?
#
loop_
_entity_poly.entity_id
_entity_poly.type
_entity_poly.pdbx_seq_one_letter_code
_entity_poly.pdbx_strand_id
1 'polypeptide(L)'
;SITSFQAVSVPADDLTDPAPATTFAHLDATIELERSIAELGIYPAVDPLASTSRALAPDVVGQEHYDVARGVQKVLQRYKDLQDIIAILGMDELSPDDKLSVLRARKIQRFLSQPFSVAQVFTGREGKQVPVADTVRGFKEILDGKHDDVPEGSFYMKGAIEEIRQH
;
A
#
# COMPACT_ATOMS: atom_id res chain seq x y z
N SER A 1 18.73 18.85 13.42
CA SER A 1 18.48 17.63 12.64
C SER A 1 18.20 18.02 11.20
N ILE A 2 18.71 17.29 10.22
CA ILE A 2 18.38 17.48 8.79
C ILE A 2 17.70 16.19 8.34
N THR A 3 16.51 16.30 7.74
CA THR A 3 15.82 15.18 7.09
C THR A 3 15.89 15.41 5.58
N SER A 4 16.58 14.54 4.85
CA SER A 4 16.75 14.66 3.39
C SER A 4 15.81 13.73 2.64
N PHE A 5 15.17 14.25 1.59
CA PHE A 5 14.43 13.46 0.60
C PHE A 5 15.17 13.54 -0.74
N GLN A 6 15.42 12.38 -1.36
CA GLN A 6 16.19 12.27 -2.59
C GLN A 6 15.36 11.50 -3.61
N ALA A 7 15.21 12.06 -4.81
CA ALA A 7 14.62 11.36 -5.94
C ALA A 7 15.73 10.62 -6.69
N VAL A 8 15.64 9.29 -6.73
CA VAL A 8 16.57 8.44 -7.48
C VAL A 8 15.84 7.92 -8.71
N SER A 9 16.33 8.28 -9.90
CA SER A 9 15.82 7.74 -11.15
C SER A 9 16.51 6.42 -11.45
N VAL A 10 15.75 5.35 -11.65
CA VAL A 10 16.27 4.01 -11.96
C VAL A 10 16.31 3.85 -13.48
N PRO A 11 17.49 3.74 -14.12
CA PRO A 11 17.56 3.54 -15.56
C PRO A 11 16.90 2.22 -15.97
N ALA A 12 16.04 2.27 -16.98
CA ALA A 12 15.36 1.09 -17.55
C ALA A 12 14.62 0.21 -16.52
N ASP A 13 14.18 0.78 -15.39
CA ASP A 13 13.52 0.06 -14.30
C ASP A 13 14.38 -1.08 -13.68
N ASP A 14 15.71 -1.04 -13.83
CA ASP A 14 16.66 -2.03 -13.28
C ASP A 14 17.26 -1.59 -11.92
N LEU A 15 16.71 -2.12 -10.83
CA LEU A 15 17.17 -1.89 -9.46
C LEU A 15 18.52 -2.55 -9.12
N THR A 16 18.99 -3.46 -9.99
CA THR A 16 20.28 -4.15 -9.81
C THR A 16 21.45 -3.36 -10.41
N ASP A 17 21.17 -2.24 -11.08
CA ASP A 17 22.20 -1.33 -11.56
C ASP A 17 23.10 -0.85 -10.39
N PRO A 18 24.42 -0.77 -10.57
CA PRO A 18 25.34 -0.40 -9.50
C PRO A 18 25.08 1.00 -8.89
N ALA A 19 24.53 1.94 -9.65
CA ALA A 19 24.28 3.30 -9.19
C ALA A 19 23.15 3.40 -8.13
N PRO A 20 21.95 2.82 -8.34
CA PRO A 20 20.92 2.75 -7.29
C PRO A 20 21.36 1.85 -6.14
N ALA A 21 22.00 0.69 -6.41
CA ALA A 21 22.42 -0.24 -5.37
C ALA A 21 23.37 0.38 -4.32
N THR A 22 24.34 1.20 -4.76
CA THR A 22 25.25 1.90 -3.84
C THR A 22 24.56 3.01 -3.05
N THR A 23 23.58 3.70 -3.66
CA THR A 23 22.80 4.74 -2.99
C THR A 23 21.94 4.16 -1.87
N PHE A 24 21.29 3.01 -2.10
CA PHE A 24 20.40 2.38 -1.12
C PHE A 24 21.09 1.97 0.18
N ALA A 25 22.39 1.61 0.14
CA ALA A 25 23.14 1.25 1.33
C ALA A 25 23.23 2.39 2.38
N HIS A 26 23.08 3.65 1.94
CA HIS A 26 23.18 4.83 2.77
C HIS A 26 21.82 5.39 3.23
N LEU A 27 20.70 4.81 2.77
CA LEU A 27 19.36 5.29 3.08
C LEU A 27 18.76 4.53 4.27
N ASP A 28 18.08 5.27 5.15
CA ASP A 28 17.34 4.69 6.29
C ASP A 28 15.95 4.19 5.90
N ALA A 29 15.41 4.68 4.79
CA ALA A 29 14.16 4.24 4.20
C ALA A 29 14.19 4.38 2.68
N THR A 30 13.55 3.45 1.98
CA THR A 30 13.36 3.45 0.53
C THR A 30 11.87 3.42 0.24
N ILE A 31 11.43 4.32 -0.66
CA ILE A 31 10.07 4.35 -1.18
C ILE A 31 10.19 4.05 -2.67
N GLU A 32 9.77 2.85 -3.06
CA GLU A 32 9.85 2.40 -4.44
C GLU A 32 8.53 2.70 -5.15
N LEU A 33 8.61 3.31 -6.33
CA LEU A 33 7.47 3.67 -7.15
C LEU A 33 7.42 2.75 -8.37
N GLU A 34 6.32 2.02 -8.53
CA GLU A 34 6.16 1.08 -9.64
C GLU A 34 5.16 1.57 -10.69
N ARG A 35 5.53 1.37 -11.96
CA ARG A 35 4.66 1.63 -13.11
C ARG A 35 3.40 0.76 -13.08
N SER A 36 3.55 -0.51 -12.72
CA SER A 36 2.46 -1.50 -12.64
C SER A 36 1.32 -1.01 -11.73
N ILE A 37 1.65 -0.37 -10.61
CA ILE A 37 0.69 0.18 -9.64
C ILE A 37 0.02 1.44 -10.18
N ALA A 38 0.78 2.32 -10.86
CA ALA A 38 0.24 3.51 -11.50
C ALA A 38 -0.77 3.19 -12.61
N GLU A 39 -0.53 2.12 -13.38
CA GLU A 39 -1.43 1.63 -14.44
C GLU A 39 -2.78 1.15 -13.89
N LEU A 40 -2.83 0.71 -12.62
CA LEU A 40 -4.07 0.38 -11.91
C LEU A 40 -4.83 1.63 -11.42
N GLY A 41 -4.30 2.84 -11.66
CA GLY A 41 -4.85 4.11 -11.24
C GLY A 41 -4.64 4.42 -9.75
N ILE A 42 -3.73 3.72 -9.08
CA ILE A 42 -3.43 3.86 -7.66
C ILE A 42 -2.33 4.90 -7.49
N TYR A 43 -2.65 6.00 -6.78
CA TYR A 43 -1.70 7.06 -6.47
C TYR A 43 -1.72 7.38 -4.97
N PRO A 44 -0.55 7.52 -4.33
CA PRO A 44 0.79 7.39 -4.91
C PRO A 44 1.12 5.94 -5.31
N ALA A 45 1.92 5.76 -6.36
CA ALA A 45 2.24 4.46 -6.94
C ALA A 45 3.34 3.69 -6.17
N VAL A 46 3.26 3.73 -4.84
CA VAL A 46 4.25 3.10 -3.94
C VAL A 46 4.05 1.60 -3.91
N ASP A 47 5.12 0.83 -4.09
CA ASP A 47 5.09 -0.61 -3.84
C ASP A 47 5.26 -0.89 -2.33
N PRO A 48 4.22 -1.40 -1.64
CA PRO A 48 4.25 -1.66 -0.20
C PRO A 48 5.09 -2.90 0.21
N LEU A 49 5.46 -3.76 -0.74
CA LEU A 49 6.30 -4.94 -0.52
C LEU A 49 7.78 -4.65 -0.80
N ALA A 50 8.07 -3.78 -1.77
CA ALA A 50 9.44 -3.39 -2.11
C ALA A 50 9.97 -2.22 -1.25
N SER A 51 9.08 -1.31 -0.82
CA SER A 51 9.48 -0.19 0.04
C SER A 51 9.87 -0.65 1.46
N THR A 52 10.93 -0.05 2.02
CA THR A 52 11.46 -0.44 3.34
C THR A 52 11.78 0.76 4.23
N SER A 53 11.82 0.54 5.53
CA SER A 53 12.28 1.54 6.50
C SER A 53 12.88 0.87 7.73
N ARG A 54 14.04 1.37 8.18
CA ARG A 54 14.65 0.97 9.46
C ARG A 54 13.80 1.38 10.67
N ALA A 55 12.97 2.41 10.52
CA ALA A 55 12.06 2.86 11.57
C ALA A 55 10.87 1.91 11.79
N LEU A 56 10.62 0.95 10.88
CA LEU A 56 9.58 -0.06 11.05
C LEU A 56 10.05 -1.16 12.02
N ALA A 57 10.24 -0.77 13.27
CA ALA A 57 10.64 -1.63 14.38
C ALA A 57 9.72 -1.36 15.60
N PRO A 58 9.32 -2.38 16.37
CA PRO A 58 8.34 -2.22 17.46
C PRO A 58 8.74 -1.22 18.55
N ASP A 59 10.05 -1.09 18.81
CA ASP A 59 10.64 -0.14 19.75
C ASP A 59 10.61 1.32 19.26
N VAL A 60 10.47 1.54 17.95
CA VAL A 60 10.39 2.86 17.33
C VAL A 60 8.94 3.29 17.10
N VAL A 61 8.13 2.46 16.46
CA VAL A 61 6.75 2.80 16.06
C VAL A 61 5.67 2.27 17.03
N GLY A 62 6.05 1.43 17.98
CA GLY A 62 5.13 0.70 18.85
C GLY A 62 4.66 -0.62 18.22
N GLN A 63 4.27 -1.56 19.08
CA GLN A 63 3.88 -2.92 18.69
C GLN A 63 2.68 -2.93 17.73
N GLU A 64 1.65 -2.14 18.01
CA GLU A 64 0.43 -2.12 17.19
C GLU A 64 0.69 -1.64 15.75
N HIS A 65 1.46 -0.56 15.58
CA HIS A 65 1.82 -0.08 14.24
C HIS A 65 2.62 -1.15 13.49
N TYR A 66 3.63 -1.73 14.14
CA TYR A 66 4.45 -2.79 13.55
C TYR A 66 3.60 -3.97 13.09
N ASP A 67 2.72 -4.49 13.95
CA ASP A 67 1.89 -5.65 13.65
C ASP A 67 0.91 -5.39 12.51
N VAL A 68 0.30 -4.20 12.47
CA VAL A 68 -0.60 -3.80 11.38
C VAL A 68 0.15 -3.69 10.06
N ALA A 69 1.31 -3.04 10.05
CA ALA A 69 2.13 -2.92 8.83
C ALA A 69 2.58 -4.30 8.31
N ARG A 70 3.05 -5.19 9.20
CA ARG A 70 3.41 -6.56 8.83
C ARG A 70 2.21 -7.39 8.37
N GLY A 71 1.05 -7.19 8.98
CA GLY A 71 -0.20 -7.81 8.57
C GLY A 71 -0.61 -7.40 7.15
N VAL A 72 -0.55 -6.10 6.84
CA VAL A 72 -0.79 -5.57 5.49
C VAL A 72 0.17 -6.20 4.48
N GLN A 73 1.47 -6.21 4.76
CA GLN A 73 2.48 -6.83 3.89
C GLN A 73 2.19 -8.32 3.66
N LYS A 74 1.83 -9.06 4.72
CA LYS A 74 1.53 -10.49 4.61
C LYS A 74 0.32 -10.77 3.71
N VAL A 75 -0.75 -9.97 3.84
CA VAL A 75 -1.95 -10.11 3.01
C VAL A 75 -1.64 -9.78 1.54
N LEU A 76 -0.87 -8.73 1.29
CA LEU A 76 -0.47 -8.34 -0.06
C LEU A 76 0.49 -9.36 -0.70
N GLN A 77 1.42 -9.92 0.07
CA GLN A 77 2.29 -11.00 -0.40
C GLN A 77 1.49 -12.24 -0.77
N ARG A 78 0.55 -12.67 0.09
CA ARG A 78 -0.33 -13.81 -0.21
C ARG A 78 -1.14 -13.57 -1.48
N TYR A 79 -1.64 -12.34 -1.67
CA TYR A 79 -2.33 -11.98 -2.91
C TYR A 79 -1.43 -12.11 -4.14
N LYS A 80 -0.19 -11.59 -4.09
CA LYS A 80 0.79 -11.72 -5.17
C LYS A 80 1.05 -13.19 -5.52
N ASP A 81 1.22 -14.06 -4.53
CA ASP A 81 1.41 -15.51 -4.74
C ASP A 81 0.20 -16.19 -5.41
N LEU A 82 -1.01 -15.66 -5.19
CA LEU A 82 -2.25 -16.18 -5.76
C LEU A 82 -2.56 -15.62 -7.15
N GLN A 83 -1.91 -14.54 -7.60
CA GLN A 83 -2.21 -13.89 -8.88
C GLN A 83 -2.02 -14.82 -10.09
N ASP A 84 -0.95 -15.61 -10.12
CA ASP A 84 -0.68 -16.55 -11.22
C ASP A 84 -1.75 -17.64 -11.29
N ILE A 85 -2.18 -18.14 -10.12
CA ILE A 85 -3.26 -19.12 -10.03
C ILE A 85 -4.57 -18.52 -10.54
N ILE A 86 -4.90 -17.29 -10.12
CA ILE A 86 -6.10 -16.57 -10.56
C ILE A 86 -6.07 -16.32 -12.07
N ALA A 87 -4.91 -15.97 -12.63
CA ALA A 87 -4.76 -15.69 -14.06
C ALA A 87 -4.98 -16.94 -14.93
N ILE A 88 -4.64 -18.13 -14.43
CA ILE A 88 -4.74 -19.40 -15.18
C ILE A 88 -6.08 -20.10 -14.94
N LEU A 89 -6.48 -20.23 -13.67
CA LEU A 89 -7.61 -21.05 -13.24
C LEU A 89 -8.87 -20.23 -12.91
N GLY A 90 -8.73 -18.94 -12.65
CA GLY A 90 -9.81 -18.07 -12.20
C GLY A 90 -9.99 -18.05 -10.69
N MET A 91 -10.72 -17.05 -10.21
CA MET A 91 -11.00 -16.85 -8.77
C MET A 91 -11.79 -17.99 -8.13
N ASP A 92 -12.62 -18.69 -8.91
CA ASP A 92 -13.55 -19.68 -8.38
C ASP A 92 -12.86 -20.94 -7.85
N GLU A 93 -11.65 -21.24 -8.35
CA GLU A 93 -10.83 -22.39 -7.96
C GLU A 93 -10.07 -22.18 -6.64
N LEU A 94 -10.09 -20.97 -6.08
CA LEU A 94 -9.47 -20.69 -4.79
C LEU A 94 -10.29 -21.26 -3.62
N SER A 95 -9.58 -21.63 -2.54
CA SER A 95 -10.21 -21.96 -1.27
C SER A 95 -11.01 -20.75 -0.72
N PRO A 96 -12.04 -20.96 0.12
CA PRO A 96 -12.79 -19.85 0.72
C PRO A 96 -11.90 -18.84 1.47
N ASP A 97 -10.86 -19.32 2.16
CA ASP A 97 -9.91 -18.49 2.90
C ASP A 97 -8.99 -17.68 1.97
N ASP A 98 -8.59 -18.27 0.83
CA ASP A 98 -7.81 -17.56 -0.19
C ASP A 98 -8.67 -16.52 -0.90
N LYS A 99 -9.93 -16.83 -1.22
CA LYS A 99 -10.88 -15.85 -1.76
C LYS A 99 -11.02 -14.66 -0.82
N LEU A 100 -11.19 -14.90 0.47
CA LEU A 100 -11.26 -13.84 1.48
C LEU A 100 -9.97 -13.01 1.53
N SER A 101 -8.81 -13.68 1.50
CA SER A 101 -7.50 -13.01 1.50
C SER A 101 -7.32 -12.10 0.28
N VAL A 102 -7.73 -12.56 -0.91
CA VAL A 102 -7.70 -11.77 -2.15
C VAL A 102 -8.64 -10.57 -2.05
N LEU A 103 -9.86 -10.75 -1.54
CA LEU A 103 -10.82 -9.66 -1.37
C LEU A 103 -10.29 -8.56 -0.44
N ARG A 104 -9.70 -8.95 0.70
CA ARG A 104 -9.08 -7.99 1.62
C ARG A 104 -7.85 -7.33 1.01
N ALA A 105 -7.00 -8.08 0.31
CA ALA A 105 -5.82 -7.53 -0.37
C ALA A 105 -6.20 -6.46 -1.39
N ARG A 106 -7.24 -6.69 -2.21
CA ARG A 106 -7.73 -5.71 -3.17
C ARG A 106 -8.23 -4.44 -2.49
N LYS A 107 -8.96 -4.55 -1.37
CA LYS A 107 -9.39 -3.40 -0.56
C LYS A 107 -8.21 -2.63 0.01
N ILE A 108 -7.22 -3.32 0.57
CA ILE A 108 -5.97 -2.72 1.08
C ILE A 108 -5.24 -1.98 -0.04
N GLN A 109 -5.07 -2.61 -1.21
CA GLN A 109 -4.39 -2.01 -2.36
C GLN A 109 -5.06 -0.70 -2.81
N ARG A 110 -6.40 -0.66 -2.81
CA ARG A 110 -7.16 0.56 -3.09
C ARG A 110 -7.04 1.60 -1.96
N PHE A 111 -7.07 1.17 -0.70
CA PHE A 111 -7.01 2.06 0.45
C PHE A 111 -5.63 2.70 0.66
N LEU A 112 -4.57 2.13 0.07
CA LEU A 112 -3.25 2.76 -0.04
C LEU A 112 -3.24 3.98 -0.98
N SER A 113 -4.28 4.16 -1.81
CA SER A 113 -4.43 5.38 -2.62
C SER A 113 -4.97 6.54 -1.79
N GLN A 114 -4.47 7.75 -2.05
CA GLN A 114 -4.85 8.95 -1.33
C GLN A 114 -4.85 10.16 -2.27
N PRO A 115 -5.91 10.99 -2.28
CA PRO A 115 -5.91 12.22 -3.06
C PRO A 115 -4.93 13.23 -2.44
N PHE A 116 -3.98 13.69 -3.25
CA PHE A 116 -2.99 14.70 -2.83
C PHE A 116 -3.52 16.12 -3.06
N SER A 117 -3.29 17.02 -2.11
CA SER A 117 -3.69 18.43 -2.23
C SER A 117 -3.08 19.10 -3.45
N VAL A 118 -1.83 18.76 -3.79
CA VAL A 118 -1.15 19.27 -5.00
C VAL A 118 -1.74 18.73 -6.31
N ALA A 119 -2.42 17.59 -6.26
CA ALA A 119 -3.06 16.97 -7.41
C ALA A 119 -4.51 17.43 -7.62
N GLN A 120 -5.07 18.20 -6.69
CA GLN A 120 -6.47 18.66 -6.75
C GLN A 120 -6.75 19.48 -8.02
N VAL A 121 -5.79 20.28 -8.49
CA VAL A 121 -5.93 21.09 -9.71
C VAL A 121 -6.07 20.24 -10.98
N PHE A 122 -5.59 19.01 -10.97
CA PHE A 122 -5.64 18.08 -12.11
C PHE A 122 -6.78 17.07 -11.99
N THR A 123 -7.12 16.67 -10.77
CA THR A 123 -8.06 15.58 -10.49
C THR A 123 -9.45 16.06 -10.07
N GLY A 124 -9.58 17.32 -9.62
CA GLY A 124 -10.80 17.86 -9.02
C GLY A 124 -11.13 17.28 -7.63
N ARG A 125 -10.33 16.35 -7.11
CA ARG A 125 -10.53 15.73 -5.79
C ARG A 125 -9.82 16.53 -4.72
N GLU A 126 -10.53 16.84 -3.64
CA GLU A 126 -9.94 17.51 -2.48
C GLU A 126 -8.86 16.63 -1.85
N GLY A 127 -7.69 17.22 -1.61
CA GLY A 127 -6.59 16.51 -0.96
C GLY A 127 -6.91 16.14 0.49
N LYS A 128 -6.46 14.96 0.92
CA LYS A 128 -6.65 14.48 2.29
C LYS A 128 -5.31 14.39 3.01
N GLN A 129 -5.31 14.73 4.30
CA GLN A 129 -4.20 14.44 5.22
C GLN A 129 -4.72 13.51 6.30
N VAL A 130 -4.06 12.36 6.49
CA VAL A 130 -4.51 11.31 7.41
C VAL A 130 -3.53 11.21 8.58
N PRO A 131 -3.99 11.36 9.83
CA PRO A 131 -3.15 11.11 11.00
C PRO A 131 -2.68 9.66 11.08
N VAL A 132 -1.45 9.44 11.56
CA VAL A 132 -0.86 8.09 11.69
C VAL A 132 -1.75 7.14 12.49
N ALA A 133 -2.37 7.62 13.57
CA ALA A 133 -3.28 6.83 14.39
C ALA A 133 -4.50 6.33 13.61
N ASP A 134 -5.06 7.16 12.73
CA ASP A 134 -6.18 6.79 11.87
C ASP A 134 -5.76 5.85 10.76
N THR A 135 -4.55 6.01 10.21
CA THR A 135 -3.98 5.05 9.25
C THR A 135 -3.85 3.66 9.87
N VAL A 136 -3.19 3.55 11.03
CA VAL A 136 -2.99 2.27 11.73
C VAL A 136 -4.33 1.64 12.08
N ARG A 137 -5.27 2.42 12.63
CA ARG A 137 -6.63 1.94 12.93
C ARG A 137 -7.36 1.46 11.69
N GLY A 138 -7.38 2.24 10.61
CA GLY A 138 -8.09 1.91 9.37
C GLY A 138 -7.59 0.60 8.76
N PHE A 139 -6.28 0.42 8.65
CA PHE A 139 -5.71 -0.83 8.13
C PHE A 139 -5.97 -2.01 9.08
N LYS A 140 -5.89 -1.81 10.40
CA LYS A 140 -6.24 -2.85 11.38
C LYS A 140 -7.69 -3.33 11.21
N GLU A 141 -8.63 -2.41 11.04
CA GLU A 141 -10.04 -2.77 10.86
C GLU A 141 -10.28 -3.57 9.57
N ILE A 142 -9.54 -3.28 8.49
CA ILE A 142 -9.58 -4.07 7.25
C ILE A 142 -8.99 -5.47 7.48
N LEU A 143 -7.85 -5.57 8.18
CA LEU A 143 -7.22 -6.85 8.51
C LEU A 143 -8.12 -7.73 9.39
N ASP A 144 -8.80 -7.12 10.36
CA ASP A 144 -9.75 -7.76 11.27
C ASP A 144 -11.07 -8.17 10.58
N GLY A 145 -11.30 -7.74 9.33
CA GLY A 145 -12.50 -8.08 8.54
C GLY A 145 -13.74 -7.23 8.85
N LYS A 146 -13.60 -6.12 9.59
CA LYS A 146 -14.75 -5.28 9.98
C LYS A 146 -15.45 -4.60 8.79
N HIS A 147 -14.78 -4.55 7.65
CA HIS A 147 -15.28 -3.93 6.42
C HIS A 147 -15.35 -4.94 5.26
N ASP A 148 -15.49 -6.22 5.56
CA ASP A 148 -15.62 -7.28 4.54
C ASP A 148 -16.90 -7.12 3.69
N ASP A 149 -17.95 -6.53 4.25
CA ASP A 149 -19.21 -6.20 3.57
C ASP A 149 -19.09 -5.03 2.58
N VAL A 150 -18.08 -4.18 2.72
CA VAL A 150 -17.91 -2.97 1.90
C VAL A 150 -17.31 -3.31 0.53
N PRO A 151 -17.87 -2.83 -0.59
CA PRO A 151 -17.30 -3.03 -1.92
C PRO A 151 -15.87 -2.48 -2.06
N GLU A 152 -15.03 -3.11 -2.88
CA GLU A 152 -13.64 -2.65 -3.14
C GLU A 152 -13.58 -1.18 -3.59
N GLY A 153 -14.49 -0.77 -4.49
CA GLY A 153 -14.48 0.58 -5.06
C GLY A 153 -14.63 1.70 -4.03
N SER A 154 -15.21 1.40 -2.87
CA SER A 154 -15.36 2.36 -1.77
C SER A 154 -14.05 2.72 -1.08
N PHE A 155 -12.99 1.93 -1.25
CA PHE A 155 -11.67 2.18 -0.64
C PHE A 155 -10.77 3.07 -1.49
N TYR A 156 -11.18 3.37 -2.73
CA TYR A 156 -10.36 4.14 -3.67
C TYR A 156 -10.40 5.64 -3.35
N MET A 157 -9.21 6.27 -3.31
CA MET A 157 -9.04 7.72 -3.12
C MET A 157 -9.75 8.26 -1.88
N LYS A 158 -9.61 7.55 -0.76
CA LYS A 158 -10.17 7.94 0.55
C LYS A 158 -9.07 8.44 1.47
N GLY A 159 -9.45 9.32 2.41
CA GLY A 159 -8.60 9.71 3.51
C GLY A 159 -8.75 8.75 4.68
N ALA A 160 -9.72 9.03 5.56
CA ALA A 160 -10.00 8.21 6.73
C ALA A 160 -10.87 7.00 6.39
N ILE A 161 -10.81 5.96 7.22
CA ILE A 161 -11.57 4.70 7.01
C ILE A 161 -13.08 4.93 7.03
N GLU A 162 -13.56 5.95 7.73
CA GLU A 162 -14.98 6.31 7.82
C GLU A 162 -15.55 6.76 6.46
N GLU A 163 -14.70 7.25 5.55
CA GLU A 163 -15.12 7.74 4.24
C GLU A 163 -15.52 6.61 3.27
N ILE A 164 -15.21 5.35 3.57
CA ILE A 164 -15.54 4.19 2.71
C ILE A 164 -17.05 3.91 2.67
N ARG A 165 -17.80 4.38 3.68
CA ARG A 165 -19.27 4.23 3.74
C ARG A 165 -20.00 5.48 3.30
N GLN A 166 -19.28 6.53 2.89
CA GLN A 166 -19.85 7.79 2.41
C GLN A 166 -19.95 7.76 0.88
N HIS A 167 -21.14 8.08 0.37
CA HIS A 167 -21.46 8.19 -1.06
C HIS A 167 -20.97 9.50 -1.64
#